data_AF-A0A9E4LCE0-F1
#
_entry.id   AF-A0A9E4LCE0-F1
#
_cell.length_a   1.000
_cell.length_b   1.000
_cell.length_c   1.000
_cell.angle_alpha   90.00
_cell.angle_beta   90.00
_cell.angle_gamma   90.00
#
_symmetry.space_group_name_H-M   'P 1'
#
loop_
_entity.id
_entity.type
_entity.pdbx_description
1 polymer ?
#
loop_
_entity_poly.entity_id
_entity_poly.type
_entity_poly.pdbx_seq_one_letter_code
_entity_poly.pdbx_strand_id
1 'polypeptide(L)'
;MNTAQSLEAVEQAMYQAIDSDVSVLRDASSHILQAGGKRIRPRLVLLACEAAGGKDLARVIPVAAAVELVHTASVVHDDINDHGVMRRGRPSVNSIWGRTFALLTGDFLFTCVYSLMAPYKDLNIILSDETTA
;
A
#
# COMPACT_ATOMS: atom_id res chain seq x y z
N MET A 1 7.26 -17.89 11.18
CA MET A 1 7.16 -16.53 11.74
C MET A 1 5.82 -16.39 12.44
N ASN A 2 5.78 -15.77 13.61
CA ASN A 2 4.51 -15.33 14.21
C ASN A 2 3.97 -14.13 13.39
N THR A 3 2.65 -13.92 13.34
CA THR A 3 1.97 -12.84 12.60
C THR A 3 2.62 -11.47 12.77
N ALA A 4 3.16 -11.16 13.95
CA ALA A 4 3.88 -9.89 14.20
C ALA A 4 5.12 -9.72 13.31
N GLN A 5 5.93 -10.77 13.17
CA GLN A 5 7.10 -10.76 12.29
C GLN A 5 6.69 -10.67 10.82
N SER A 6 5.60 -11.34 10.43
CA SER A 6 5.06 -11.26 9.08
C SER A 6 4.57 -9.85 8.73
N LEU A 7 3.95 -9.15 9.69
CA LEU A 7 3.57 -7.75 9.51
C LEU A 7 4.77 -6.82 9.39
N GLU A 8 5.83 -7.04 10.16
CA GLU A 8 7.07 -6.27 10.02
C GLU A 8 7.70 -6.45 8.63
N ALA A 9 7.70 -7.68 8.10
CA ALA A 9 8.17 -7.94 6.74
C ALA A 9 7.27 -7.25 5.67
N VAL A 10 5.97 -7.14 5.92
CA VAL A 10 5.05 -6.37 5.07
C VAL A 10 5.37 -4.86 5.12
N GLU A 11 5.66 -4.30 6.29
CA GLU A 11 6.10 -2.89 6.40
C GLU A 11 7.38 -2.68 5.57
N GLN A 12 8.37 -3.55 5.73
CA GLN A 12 9.62 -3.47 4.95
C GLN A 12 9.37 -3.54 3.44
N ALA A 13 8.51 -4.45 3.00
CA ALA A 13 8.15 -4.58 1.59
C ALA A 13 7.45 -3.31 1.05
N MET A 14 6.59 -2.66 1.84
CA MET A 14 5.98 -1.38 1.46
C MET A 14 7.03 -0.27 1.30
N TYR A 15 7.94 -0.13 2.27
CA TYR A 15 8.99 0.90 2.22
C TYR A 15 9.97 0.67 1.06
N GLN A 16 10.32 -0.59 0.77
CA GLN A 16 11.14 -0.94 -0.39
C GLN A 16 10.42 -0.61 -1.70
N ALA A 17 9.11 -0.86 -1.79
CA ALA A 17 8.35 -0.62 -3.01
C ALA A 17 8.23 0.87 -3.38
N ILE A 18 8.20 1.76 -2.38
CA ILE A 18 8.09 3.21 -2.60
C ILE A 18 9.45 3.92 -2.75
N ASP A 19 10.55 3.18 -2.69
CA ASP A 19 11.89 3.73 -2.80
C ASP A 19 12.17 4.17 -4.24
N SER A 20 12.11 5.48 -4.49
CA SER A 20 12.18 6.07 -5.83
C SER A 20 13.29 7.11 -5.92
N ASP A 21 14.03 7.12 -7.03
CA ASP A 21 15.07 8.13 -7.34
C ASP A 21 14.52 9.57 -7.32
N VAL A 22 13.21 9.74 -7.49
CA VAL A 22 12.53 11.02 -7.31
C VAL A 22 12.26 11.23 -5.82
N SER A 23 13.15 11.96 -5.14
CA SER A 23 13.10 12.18 -3.68
C SER A 23 11.74 12.66 -3.18
N VAL A 24 11.11 13.62 -3.88
CA VAL A 24 9.83 14.19 -3.45
C VAL A 24 8.69 13.16 -3.46
N LEU A 25 8.70 12.17 -4.37
CA LEU A 25 7.72 11.07 -4.37
C LEU A 25 7.99 10.11 -3.21
N ARG A 26 9.26 9.78 -2.98
CA ARG A 26 9.70 8.95 -1.86
C ARG A 26 9.28 9.58 -0.52
N ASP A 27 9.48 10.88 -0.36
CA ASP A 27 9.17 11.63 0.87
C ASP A 27 7.66 11.69 1.12
N ALA A 28 6.86 12.02 0.09
CA ALA A 28 5.41 12.09 0.22
C ALA A 28 4.78 10.72 0.52
N SER A 29 5.23 9.66 -0.17
CA SER A 29 4.81 8.28 0.08
C SER A 29 5.24 7.81 1.49
N SER A 30 6.46 8.14 1.91
CA SER A 30 6.94 7.80 3.26
C SER A 30 6.14 8.51 4.33
N HIS A 31 5.76 9.77 4.13
CA HIS A 31 4.97 10.55 5.09
C HIS A 31 3.62 9.91 5.39
N ILE A 32 2.89 9.46 4.36
CA ILE A 32 1.59 8.80 4.57
C ILE A 32 1.75 7.41 5.21
N LEU A 33 2.80 6.64 4.88
CA LEU A 33 3.08 5.36 5.54
C LEU A 33 3.45 5.55 7.02
N GLN A 34 4.25 6.58 7.34
CA GLN A 34 4.65 6.95 8.70
C GLN A 34 3.52 7.51 9.55
N ALA A 35 2.43 7.99 8.94
CA ALA A 35 1.19 8.30 9.66
C ALA A 35 0.59 7.06 10.35
N GLY A 36 1.16 5.87 10.11
CA GLY A 36 0.83 4.63 10.76
C GLY A 36 -0.45 4.05 10.20
N GLY A 37 -1.12 3.18 10.95
CA GLY A 37 -2.38 2.55 10.55
C GLY A 37 -2.62 1.30 11.38
N LYS A 38 -3.86 0.79 11.35
CA LYS A 38 -4.20 -0.43 12.09
C LYS A 38 -3.70 -1.71 11.41
N ARG A 39 -3.23 -1.61 10.16
CA ARG A 39 -2.75 -2.73 9.32
C ARG A 39 -3.69 -3.94 9.30
N ILE A 40 -5.00 -3.68 9.30
CA ILE A 40 -6.04 -4.73 9.31
C ILE A 40 -6.02 -5.50 7.99
N ARG A 41 -5.85 -4.79 6.86
CA ARG A 41 -5.86 -5.39 5.52
C ARG A 41 -4.70 -6.36 5.28
N PRO A 42 -3.42 -5.98 5.48
CA PRO A 42 -2.32 -6.92 5.30
C PRO A 42 -2.38 -8.07 6.31
N ARG A 43 -2.85 -7.82 7.54
CA ARG A 43 -3.06 -8.89 8.53
C ARG A 43 -4.12 -9.90 8.06
N LEU A 44 -5.21 -9.42 7.46
CA LEU A 44 -6.25 -10.30 6.91
C LEU A 44 -5.72 -11.15 5.76
N VAL A 45 -4.91 -10.58 4.85
CA VAL A 45 -4.28 -11.33 3.75
C VAL A 45 -3.37 -12.45 4.29
N LEU A 46 -2.53 -12.14 5.28
CA LEU A 46 -1.65 -13.12 5.92
C LEU A 46 -2.43 -14.26 6.59
N LEU A 47 -3.47 -13.91 7.36
CA LEU A 47 -4.33 -14.90 8.04
C LEU A 47 -5.14 -15.73 7.05
N ALA A 48 -5.61 -15.14 5.95
CA ALA A 48 -6.32 -15.87 4.90
C ALA A 48 -5.42 -16.90 4.21
N CYS A 49 -4.16 -16.54 3.95
CA CYS A 49 -3.17 -17.46 3.41
C CYS A 49 -2.93 -18.64 4.38
N GLU A 50 -2.75 -18.36 5.67
CA GLU A 50 -2.57 -19.39 6.70
C GLU A 50 -3.81 -20.29 6.82
N ALA A 51 -5.00 -19.72 6.87
CA ALA A 51 -6.27 -20.46 6.95
C ALA A 51 -6.52 -21.36 5.74
N ALA A 52 -6.04 -20.97 4.56
CA ALA A 52 -6.07 -21.78 3.34
C ALA A 52 -4.96 -22.85 3.27
N GLY A 53 -4.13 -22.98 4.31
CA GLY A 53 -3.01 -23.94 4.37
C GLY A 53 -1.74 -23.48 3.66
N GLY A 54 -1.66 -22.21 3.26
CA GLY A 54 -0.48 -21.59 2.66
C GLY A 54 0.66 -21.47 3.67
N LYS A 55 1.88 -21.82 3.24
CA LYS A 55 3.10 -21.78 4.07
C LYS A 55 4.19 -20.87 3.51
N ASP A 56 4.03 -20.42 2.28
CA ASP A 56 5.02 -19.59 1.59
C ASP A 56 4.83 -18.11 1.95
N LEU A 57 5.49 -17.70 3.03
CA LEU A 57 5.48 -16.31 3.47
C LEU A 57 6.10 -15.35 2.45
N ALA A 58 7.15 -15.79 1.74
CA ALA A 58 7.83 -14.97 0.74
C ALA A 58 6.88 -14.61 -0.42
N ARG A 59 5.92 -15.48 -0.73
CA ARG A 59 4.90 -15.25 -1.74
C ARG A 59 3.71 -14.41 -1.25
N VAL A 60 3.31 -14.48 0.02
CA VAL A 60 2.16 -13.68 0.50
C VAL A 60 2.54 -12.27 0.95
N ILE A 61 3.78 -12.04 1.40
CA ILE A 61 4.23 -10.73 1.89
C ILE A 61 4.07 -9.62 0.82
N PRO A 62 4.52 -9.79 -0.44
CA PRO A 62 4.35 -8.76 -1.47
C PRO A 62 2.88 -8.48 -1.79
N VAL A 63 2.02 -9.51 -1.74
CA VAL A 63 0.57 -9.37 -1.95
C VAL A 63 -0.07 -8.57 -0.81
N ALA A 64 0.28 -8.87 0.44
CA ALA A 64 -0.21 -8.14 1.60
C ALA A 64 0.25 -6.66 1.58
N ALA A 65 1.50 -6.41 1.17
CA ALA A 65 2.03 -5.06 0.97
C ALA A 65 1.28 -4.31 -0.14
N ALA A 66 1.05 -4.96 -1.28
CA ALA A 66 0.29 -4.39 -2.39
C ALA A 66 -1.13 -3.97 -1.96
N VAL A 67 -1.83 -4.80 -1.18
CA VAL A 67 -3.17 -4.48 -0.66
C VAL A 67 -3.16 -3.24 0.26
N GLU A 68 -2.17 -3.10 1.13
CA GLU A 68 -2.06 -1.91 1.99
C GLU A 68 -1.62 -0.66 1.20
N LEU A 69 -0.82 -0.81 0.15
CA LEU A 69 -0.47 0.29 -0.76
C LEU A 69 -1.66 0.77 -1.58
N VAL A 70 -2.55 -0.12 -2.06
CA VAL A 70 -3.83 0.27 -2.68
C VAL A 70 -4.66 1.11 -1.71
N HIS A 71 -4.78 0.66 -0.45
CA HIS A 71 -5.47 1.43 0.58
C HIS A 71 -4.82 2.79 0.84
N THR A 72 -3.50 2.85 0.86
CA THR A 72 -2.75 4.08 1.10
C THR A 72 -2.93 5.06 -0.05
N ALA A 73 -2.87 4.58 -1.31
CA ALA A 73 -3.14 5.37 -2.50
C ALA A 73 -4.57 5.94 -2.49
N SER A 74 -5.57 5.10 -2.16
CA SER A 74 -6.97 5.56 -2.09
C SER A 74 -7.15 6.65 -1.05
N VAL A 75 -6.52 6.52 0.13
CA VAL A 75 -6.59 7.56 1.18
C VAL A 75 -5.98 8.88 0.73
N VAL A 76 -4.89 8.86 -0.04
CA VAL A 76 -4.28 10.09 -0.58
C VAL A 76 -5.23 10.76 -1.58
N HIS A 77 -5.87 9.98 -2.46
CA HIS A 77 -6.86 10.51 -3.41
C HIS A 77 -8.14 10.99 -2.69
N ASP A 78 -8.58 10.31 -1.63
CA ASP A 78 -9.71 10.74 -0.80
C ASP A 78 -9.42 12.10 -0.13
N ASP A 79 -8.20 12.30 0.41
CA ASP A 79 -7.79 13.59 0.98
C ASP A 79 -7.83 14.76 -0.05
N ILE A 80 -7.71 14.46 -1.33
CA ILE A 80 -7.88 15.44 -2.41
C ILE A 80 -9.37 15.76 -2.61
N ASN A 81 -10.19 14.72 -2.74
CA ASN A 81 -11.61 14.83 -3.04
C ASN A 81 -12.41 15.45 -1.88
N ASP A 82 -12.06 15.09 -0.64
CA ASP A 82 -12.73 15.56 0.57
C ASP A 82 -12.14 16.87 1.11
N HIS A 83 -11.13 17.44 0.42
CA HIS A 83 -10.34 18.57 0.92
C HIS A 83 -9.77 18.32 2.33
N GLY A 84 -9.40 17.07 2.63
CA GLY A 84 -8.86 16.65 3.91
C GLY A 84 -7.48 17.25 4.16
N VAL A 85 -7.35 18.11 5.17
CA VAL A 85 -6.08 18.75 5.55
C VAL A 85 -5.28 17.97 6.60
N MET A 86 -5.92 17.02 7.30
CA MET A 86 -5.31 16.24 8.39
C MET A 86 -5.67 14.76 8.25
N ARG A 87 -4.70 13.89 8.53
CA ARG A 87 -4.84 12.44 8.55
C ARG A 87 -4.06 11.85 9.73
N ARG A 88 -4.76 11.12 10.61
CA ARG A 88 -4.15 10.45 11.79
C ARG A 88 -3.29 11.40 12.65
N GLY A 89 -3.75 12.64 12.85
CA GLY A 89 -3.04 13.65 13.66
C GLY A 89 -1.84 14.32 12.96
N ARG A 90 -1.60 14.04 11.68
CA ARG A 90 -0.57 14.68 10.86
C ARG A 90 -1.22 15.43 9.69
N PRO A 91 -0.58 16.46 9.10
CA PRO A 91 -1.08 17.08 7.88
C PRO A 91 -1.15 16.05 6.74
N SER A 92 -2.18 16.13 5.89
CA SER A 92 -2.31 15.23 4.74
C SER A 92 -1.25 15.52 3.68
N VAL A 93 -1.02 14.56 2.77
CA VAL A 93 -0.12 14.77 1.62
C VAL A 93 -0.60 15.97 0.78
N ASN A 94 -1.92 16.07 0.56
CA ASN A 94 -2.56 17.18 -0.13
C ASN A 94 -2.27 18.54 0.55
N SER A 95 -2.28 18.58 1.88
CA SER A 95 -2.00 19.82 2.62
C SER A 95 -0.52 20.26 2.55
N ILE A 96 0.42 19.32 2.46
CA ILE A 96 1.86 19.64 2.49
C ILE A 96 2.39 19.93 1.08
N TRP A 97 2.07 19.06 0.11
CA TRP A 97 2.62 19.14 -1.25
C TRP A 97 1.64 19.68 -2.29
N GLY A 98 0.39 19.95 -1.89
CA GLY A 98 -0.65 20.45 -2.77
C GLY A 98 -1.31 19.37 -3.62
N ARG A 99 -2.44 19.74 -4.22
CA ARG A 99 -3.33 18.81 -4.94
C ARG A 99 -2.64 18.03 -6.06
N THR A 100 -1.89 18.71 -6.93
CA THR A 100 -1.24 18.06 -8.08
C THR A 100 -0.24 17.01 -7.63
N PHE A 101 0.57 17.33 -6.62
CA PHE A 101 1.58 16.40 -6.14
C PHE A 101 0.97 15.25 -5.33
N ALA A 102 -0.10 15.50 -4.58
CA ALA A 102 -0.85 14.44 -3.91
C ALA A 102 -1.47 13.46 -4.92
N LEU A 103 -2.02 13.95 -6.04
CA LEU A 103 -2.54 13.10 -7.10
C LEU A 103 -1.43 12.18 -7.64
N LEU A 104 -0.28 12.76 -8.01
CA LEU A 104 0.88 12.02 -8.50
C LEU A 104 1.44 11.03 -7.47
N THR A 105 1.38 11.37 -6.17
CA THR A 105 1.79 10.46 -5.09
C THR A 105 0.86 9.24 -5.03
N GLY A 106 -0.46 9.44 -5.09
CA GLY A 106 -1.40 8.33 -5.15
C GLY A 106 -1.21 7.46 -6.40
N ASP A 107 -0.99 8.08 -7.56
CA ASP A 107 -0.72 7.35 -8.82
C ASP A 107 0.59 6.56 -8.74
N PHE A 108 1.65 7.16 -8.17
CA PHE A 108 2.92 6.48 -7.94
C PHE A 108 2.74 5.26 -7.03
N LEU A 109 1.98 5.37 -5.94
CA LEU A 109 1.67 4.22 -5.07
C LEU A 109 0.97 3.09 -5.84
N PHE A 110 0.07 3.40 -6.78
CA PHE A 110 -0.50 2.39 -7.67
C PHE A 110 0.54 1.76 -8.60
N THR A 111 1.53 2.51 -9.10
CA THR A 111 2.64 1.92 -9.88
C THR A 111 3.49 0.95 -9.03
N CYS A 112 3.72 1.26 -7.75
CA CYS A 112 4.39 0.35 -6.82
C CYS A 112 3.59 -0.95 -6.61
N VAL A 113 2.26 -0.85 -6.51
CA VAL A 113 1.35 -2.01 -6.45
C VAL A 113 1.54 -2.89 -7.68
N TYR A 114 1.54 -2.32 -8.88
CA TYR A 114 1.78 -3.10 -10.11
C TYR A 114 3.15 -3.77 -10.12
N SER A 115 4.19 -3.09 -9.65
CA SER A 115 5.53 -3.69 -9.53
C SER A 115 5.56 -4.88 -8.57
N LEU A 116 4.91 -4.77 -7.41
CA LEU A 116 4.81 -5.87 -6.43
C LEU A 116 4.01 -7.06 -6.97
N MET A 117 2.97 -6.76 -7.75
CA MET A 117 2.02 -7.77 -8.25
C MET A 117 2.44 -8.38 -9.60
N ALA A 118 3.39 -7.79 -10.32
CA ALA A 118 3.85 -8.27 -11.63
C ALA A 118 4.24 -9.77 -11.65
N PRO A 119 4.90 -10.34 -10.62
CA PRO A 119 5.21 -11.78 -10.58
C PRO A 119 4.00 -12.71 -10.39
N TYR A 120 2.82 -12.18 -10.02
CA TYR A 120 1.64 -12.94 -9.61
C TYR A 120 0.58 -13.04 -10.71
N LYS A 121 0.94 -13.62 -11.85
CA LYS A 121 0.10 -13.68 -13.05
C LYS A 121 -1.35 -14.13 -12.78
N ASP A 122 -1.55 -15.27 -12.13
CA ASP A 122 -2.90 -15.83 -11.91
C ASP A 122 -3.74 -14.92 -10.99
N LEU A 123 -3.09 -14.33 -9.98
CA LEU A 123 -3.76 -13.42 -9.06
C LEU A 123 -4.13 -12.10 -9.74
N ASN A 124 -3.31 -11.61 -10.68
CA ASN A 124 -3.64 -10.43 -11.47
C ASN A 124 -4.86 -10.65 -12.35
N ILE A 125 -5.04 -11.86 -12.90
CA ILE A 125 -6.23 -12.22 -13.67
C ILE A 125 -7.46 -12.20 -12.76
N ILE A 126 -7.41 -12.90 -11.63
CA ILE A 126 -8.51 -12.93 -10.65
C ILE A 126 -8.87 -11.51 -10.22
N LEU A 127 -7.89 -10.71 -9.81
CA LEU A 127 -8.14 -9.33 -9.39
C LEU A 127 -8.77 -8.50 -10.53
N SER A 128 -8.27 -8.62 -11.76
CA SER A 128 -8.84 -7.92 -12.91
C SER A 128 -10.32 -8.25 -13.11
N ASP A 129 -10.66 -9.54 -13.11
CA ASP A 129 -12.03 -10.01 -13.32
C ASP A 129 -12.96 -9.50 -12.21
N GLU A 130 -12.54 -9.64 -10.94
CA GLU A 130 -13.35 -9.23 -9.77
C GLU A 130 -13.48 -7.70 -9.62
N THR A 131 -12.59 -6.90 -10.23
CA THR A 131 -12.66 -5.43 -10.16
C THR A 131 -13.48 -4.83 -11.31
N THR A 132 -13.78 -5.62 -12.35
CA THR A 132 -14.50 -5.16 -13.55
C THR A 132 -15.89 -5.79 -13.72
N ALA A 133 -16.22 -6.77 -12.89
CA ALA A 133 -17.58 -7.32 -12.73
C ALA A 133 -18.47 -6.40 -11.87
#